data_AF-A0A9E0A3D7-F1
#
_entry.id   AF-A0A9E0A3D7-F1
#
_cell.length_a   1.000
_cell.length_b   1.000
_cell.length_c   1.000
_cell.angle_alpha   90.00
_cell.angle_beta   90.00
_cell.angle_gamma   90.00
#
_symmetry.space_group_name_H-M   'P 1'
#
loop_
_entity.id
_entity.type
_entity.pdbx_description
1 polymer ?
#
loop_
_entity_poly.entity_id
_entity_poly.type
_entity_poly.pdbx_seq_one_letter_code
_entity_poly.pdbx_strand_id
1 'polypeptide(L)'
;MADEIRKGLYRISVPLPNSPLKDLNSYVIKGKDRNLIIDTGFNRSVCYEAMRKGLAELGIDLQQTDFMLTHMHADHTGLVTRLATQTSRIFFSRIDARVFDGDHGWQSLVDFAERNGFPAEELQKALASHPGFKYSPQKMPVF
;
A
#
# COMPACT_ATOMS: atom_id res chain seq x y z
N MET A 1 -7.57 2.84 -16.27
CA MET A 1 -8.43 1.90 -17.00
C MET A 1 -8.20 0.55 -16.37
N ALA A 2 -9.27 -0.12 -15.95
CA ALA A 2 -9.18 -1.47 -15.41
C ALA A 2 -9.16 -2.49 -16.56
N ASP A 3 -8.20 -3.42 -16.54
CA ASP A 3 -8.09 -4.50 -17.53
C ASP A 3 -8.70 -5.78 -16.96
N GLU A 4 -9.60 -6.43 -17.70
CA GLU A 4 -10.09 -7.76 -17.34
C GLU A 4 -9.08 -8.83 -17.76
N ILE A 5 -8.54 -9.57 -16.79
CA ILE A 5 -7.59 -10.67 -17.04
C ILE A 5 -8.35 -11.96 -17.32
N ARG A 6 -9.38 -12.22 -16.51
CA ARG A 6 -10.38 -13.28 -16.70
C ARG A 6 -11.66 -12.85 -16.00
N LYS A 7 -12.77 -13.53 -16.29
CA LYS A 7 -14.07 -13.25 -15.67
C LYS A 7 -13.95 -13.10 -14.14
N GLY A 8 -14.24 -11.90 -13.63
CA GLY A 8 -14.22 -11.59 -12.21
C GLY A 8 -12.84 -11.27 -11.61
N LEU A 9 -11.77 -11.22 -12.41
CA LEU A 9 -10.42 -10.81 -12.00
C LEU A 9 -9.92 -9.69 -12.91
N TYR A 10 -9.66 -8.55 -12.30
CA TYR A 10 -9.26 -7.33 -12.98
C TYR A 10 -7.93 -6.83 -12.45
N ARG A 11 -7.25 -6.03 -13.27
CA ARG A 11 -6.04 -5.30 -12.91
C ARG A 11 -6.27 -3.81 -13.07
N ILE A 12 -5.88 -3.05 -12.06
CA ILE A 12 -5.77 -1.60 -12.12
C ILE A 12 -4.29 -1.27 -12.12
N SER A 13 -3.80 -0.66 -13.20
CA SER A 13 -2.44 -0.09 -13.24
C SER A 13 -2.42 1.19 -12.41
N VAL A 14 -1.67 1.18 -11.32
CA VAL A 14 -1.52 2.31 -10.41
C VAL A 14 -0.17 2.97 -10.67
N PRO A 15 -0.13 4.20 -11.22
CA PRO A 15 1.12 4.88 -11.52
C PRO A 15 1.91 5.18 -10.25
N LEU A 16 3.23 5.00 -10.33
CA LEU A 16 4.22 5.32 -9.30
C LEU A 16 5.19 6.39 -9.85
N PRO A 17 4.77 7.67 -9.97
CA PRO A 17 5.60 8.69 -10.60
C PRO A 17 6.95 8.86 -9.90
N ASN A 18 8.02 9.03 -10.67
CA ASN A 18 9.41 9.13 -10.16
C ASN A 18 9.88 7.87 -9.41
N SER A 19 9.23 6.72 -9.60
CA SER A 19 9.72 5.41 -9.21
C SER A 19 10.29 4.70 -10.44
N PRO A 20 11.43 3.97 -10.33
CA PRO A 20 11.93 3.13 -11.42
C PRO A 20 10.96 2.02 -11.80
N LEU A 21 10.04 1.63 -10.89
CA LEU A 21 9.01 0.62 -11.13
C LEU A 21 7.94 1.09 -12.13
N LYS A 22 7.77 2.41 -12.29
CA LYS A 22 6.75 3.09 -13.12
C LYS A 22 5.31 2.89 -12.64
N ASP A 23 4.87 1.66 -12.42
CA ASP A 23 3.51 1.31 -12.08
C ASP A 23 3.47 0.11 -11.11
N LEU A 24 2.42 0.05 -10.29
CA LEU A 24 2.00 -1.13 -9.53
C LEU A 24 0.79 -1.76 -10.21
N ASN A 25 0.74 -3.10 -10.24
CA ASN A 25 -0.47 -3.83 -10.61
C ASN A 25 -1.31 -4.12 -9.35
N SER A 26 -2.38 -3.35 -9.13
CA SER A 26 -3.39 -3.69 -8.13
C SER A 26 -4.40 -4.66 -8.76
N TYR A 27 -4.76 -5.72 -8.05
CA TYR A 27 -5.71 -6.71 -8.56
C TYR A 27 -7.05 -6.62 -7.83
N VAL A 28 -8.15 -6.77 -8.56
CA VAL A 28 -9.50 -6.76 -8.01
C VAL A 28 -10.19 -8.06 -8.35
N ILE A 29 -10.64 -8.79 -7.33
CA ILE A 29 -11.46 -10.00 -7.48
C ILE A 29 -12.90 -9.65 -7.11
N LYS A 30 -13.82 -9.80 -8.07
CA LYS A 30 -15.26 -9.62 -7.85
C LYS A 30 -15.87 -10.93 -7.37
N GLY A 31 -16.27 -10.98 -6.10
CA GLY A 31 -17.02 -12.09 -5.53
C GLY A 31 -18.53 -11.91 -5.70
N LYS A 32 -19.29 -12.86 -5.16
CA LYS A 32 -20.76 -12.78 -5.11
C LYS A 32 -21.23 -11.78 -4.05
N ASP A 33 -20.65 -11.87 -2.85
CA ASP A 33 -21.06 -11.07 -1.69
C ASP A 33 -20.08 -9.93 -1.39
N ARG A 34 -18.78 -10.18 -1.60
CA ARG A 34 -17.72 -9.20 -1.33
C ARG A 34 -16.64 -9.24 -2.40
N ASN A 35 -16.00 -8.10 -2.59
CA ASN A 35 -14.83 -7.97 -3.46
C ASN A 35 -13.54 -8.06 -2.64
N LEU A 36 -12.43 -8.37 -3.30
CA LEU A 36 -11.10 -8.31 -2.72
C LEU A 36 -10.20 -7.43 -3.58
N ILE A 37 -9.55 -6.45 -2.97
CA ILE A 37 -8.47 -5.67 -3.58
C ILE A 37 -7.14 -6.21 -3.07
N ILE A 38 -6.21 -6.48 -3.98
CA ILE A 38 -4.85 -6.92 -3.66
C ILE A 38 -3.90 -5.76 -3.99
N ASP A 39 -3.25 -5.25 -2.95
CA ASP A 39 -2.34 -4.10 -2.98
C ASP A 39 -2.95 -2.78 -3.48
N THR A 40 -2.40 -1.65 -3.03
CA THR A 40 -3.13 -0.37 -3.09
C THR A 40 -2.39 0.82 -3.69
N GLY A 41 -1.07 0.76 -3.86
CA GLY A 41 -0.26 1.90 -4.31
C GLY A 41 0.34 2.70 -3.17
N PHE A 42 1.30 3.55 -3.52
CA PHE A 42 1.85 4.56 -2.60
C PHE A 42 0.75 5.51 -2.12
N ASN A 43 0.87 6.00 -0.87
CA ASN A 43 -0.02 7.03 -0.33
C ASN A 43 0.21 8.40 -0.99
N ARG A 44 -0.25 8.54 -2.22
CA ARG A 44 -0.13 9.72 -3.07
C ARG A 44 -1.45 9.98 -3.77
N SER A 45 -1.74 11.26 -4.04
CA SER A 45 -2.95 11.66 -4.76
C SER A 45 -3.07 10.95 -6.11
N VAL A 46 -2.00 10.94 -6.91
CA VAL A 46 -1.99 10.30 -8.24
C VAL A 46 -2.34 8.81 -8.18
N CYS A 47 -1.79 8.07 -7.20
CA CYS A 47 -2.11 6.66 -7.00
C CYS A 47 -3.58 6.48 -6.55
N TYR A 48 -4.05 7.35 -5.66
CA TYR A 48 -5.42 7.29 -5.15
C TYR A 48 -6.45 7.58 -6.23
N GLU A 49 -6.24 8.60 -7.07
CA GLU A 49 -7.13 8.92 -8.18
C GLU A 49 -7.18 7.78 -9.20
N ALA A 50 -6.04 7.13 -9.49
CA ALA A 50 -6.00 5.96 -10.36
C ALA A 50 -6.81 4.78 -9.77
N MET A 51 -6.66 4.51 -8.47
CA MET A 51 -7.46 3.51 -7.76
C MET A 51 -8.95 3.85 -7.78
N ARG A 52 -9.33 5.09 -7.44
CA ARG A 52 -10.72 5.55 -7.47
C ARG A 52 -11.36 5.39 -8.84
N LYS A 53 -10.66 5.82 -9.90
CA LYS A 53 -11.12 5.68 -11.27
C LYS A 53 -11.30 4.21 -11.66
N GLY A 54 -10.29 3.37 -11.44
CA GLY A 54 -10.36 1.95 -11.78
C GLY A 54 -11.46 1.20 -11.02
N LEU A 55 -11.63 1.49 -9.72
CA LEU A 55 -12.69 0.90 -8.91
C LEU A 55 -14.09 1.37 -9.35
N ALA A 56 -14.23 2.64 -9.74
CA ALA A 56 -15.49 3.17 -10.27
C ALA A 56 -15.86 2.53 -11.61
N GLU A 57 -14.89 2.36 -12.53
CA GLU A 57 -15.08 1.66 -13.81
C GLU A 57 -15.58 0.21 -13.58
N LEU A 58 -15.11 -0.45 -12.53
CA LEU A 58 -15.52 -1.81 -12.16
C LEU A 58 -16.83 -1.87 -11.35
N GLY A 59 -17.41 -0.72 -10.98
CA GLY A 59 -18.59 -0.64 -10.12
C GLY A 59 -18.36 -1.24 -8.72
N ILE A 60 -17.16 -1.06 -8.16
CA ILE A 60 -16.81 -1.61 -6.84
C ILE A 60 -17.36 -0.72 -5.73
N ASP A 61 -18.18 -1.31 -4.87
CA ASP A 61 -18.58 -0.73 -3.60
C ASP A 61 -17.55 -1.08 -2.51
N LEU A 62 -16.87 -0.07 -1.97
CA LEU A 62 -15.88 -0.26 -0.92
C LEU A 62 -16.48 -0.76 0.40
N GLN A 63 -17.76 -0.50 0.66
CA GLN A 63 -18.44 -1.00 1.87
C GLN A 63 -18.56 -2.54 1.83
N GLN A 64 -18.47 -3.13 0.64
CA GLN A 64 -18.51 -4.57 0.38
C GLN A 64 -17.16 -5.09 -0.15
N THR A 65 -16.06 -4.45 0.26
CA THR A 65 -14.72 -4.79 -0.23
C THR A 65 -13.73 -4.97 0.92
N ASP A 66 -12.98 -6.07 0.83
CA ASP A 66 -11.85 -6.39 1.69
C ASP A 66 -10.52 -6.15 0.96
N PHE A 67 -9.44 -6.16 1.71
CA PHE A 67 -8.09 -5.93 1.20
C PHE A 67 -7.18 -7.09 1.57
N MET A 68 -6.30 -7.48 0.66
CA MET A 68 -5.15 -8.34 0.95
C MET A 68 -3.89 -7.56 0.59
N LEU A 69 -3.00 -7.41 1.55
CA LEU A 69 -1.69 -6.79 1.32
C LEU A 69 -0.66 -7.91 1.15
N THR A 70 0.04 -7.93 0.03
CA THR A 70 1.00 -9.00 -0.27
C THR A 70 2.19 -8.96 0.67
N HIS A 71 2.72 -7.77 0.95
CA HIS A 71 3.86 -7.53 1.83
C HIS A 71 3.91 -6.05 2.28
N MET A 72 4.84 -5.73 3.17
CA MET A 72 5.00 -4.47 3.91
C MET A 72 5.40 -3.22 3.12
N HIS A 73 5.84 -3.32 1.86
CA HIS A 73 6.35 -2.17 1.14
C HIS A 73 5.23 -1.13 0.89
N ALA A 74 5.59 0.16 0.92
CA ALA A 74 4.61 1.24 0.91
C ALA A 74 3.85 1.38 -0.42
N ASP A 75 4.38 0.88 -1.53
CA ASP A 75 3.63 0.79 -2.78
C ASP A 75 2.53 -0.28 -2.70
N HIS A 76 2.59 -1.23 -1.78
CA HIS A 76 1.54 -2.23 -1.60
C HIS A 76 0.54 -1.79 -0.53
N THR A 77 1.05 -1.24 0.58
CA THR A 77 0.25 -0.90 1.77
C THR A 77 -0.25 0.55 1.81
N GLY A 78 0.37 1.48 1.07
CA GLY A 78 0.27 2.93 1.29
C GLY A 78 -1.15 3.50 1.31
N LEU A 79 -2.02 3.08 0.39
CA LEU A 79 -3.38 3.60 0.28
C LEU A 79 -4.43 2.83 1.07
N VAL A 80 -4.07 1.73 1.74
CA VAL A 80 -5.05 0.85 2.39
C VAL A 80 -5.91 1.59 3.40
N THR A 81 -5.33 2.49 4.22
CA THR A 81 -6.07 3.25 5.24
C THR A 81 -6.95 4.35 4.67
N ARG A 82 -6.74 4.73 3.41
CA ARG A 82 -7.56 5.73 2.71
C ARG A 82 -8.70 5.08 1.93
N LEU A 83 -8.51 3.85 1.49
CA LEU A 83 -9.50 3.07 0.73
C LEU A 83 -10.38 2.19 1.63
N ALA A 84 -9.85 1.67 2.73
CA ALA A 84 -10.60 0.84 3.65
C ALA A 84 -11.70 1.65 4.35
N THR A 85 -12.82 0.97 4.57
CA THR A 85 -13.98 1.51 5.29
C THR A 85 -14.15 0.80 6.62
N GLN A 86 -15.13 1.21 7.41
CA GLN A 86 -15.44 0.55 8.69
C GLN A 86 -15.91 -0.90 8.52
N THR A 87 -16.39 -1.28 7.34
CA THR A 87 -16.86 -2.64 7.03
C THR A 87 -15.82 -3.47 6.29
N SER A 88 -14.65 -2.91 5.99
CA SER A 88 -13.56 -3.62 5.32
C SER A 88 -12.79 -4.50 6.31
N ARG A 89 -12.38 -5.67 5.84
CA ARG A 89 -11.34 -6.49 6.50
C ARG A 89 -10.03 -6.31 5.75
N ILE A 90 -8.92 -6.22 6.47
CA ILE A 90 -7.58 -6.09 5.88
C ILE A 90 -6.78 -7.33 6.26
N PHE A 91 -6.61 -8.24 5.30
CA PHE A 91 -5.75 -9.40 5.46
C PHE A 91 -4.30 -9.01 5.23
N PHE A 92 -3.45 -9.33 6.20
CA PHE A 92 -2.02 -9.09 6.10
C PHE A 92 -1.22 -10.13 6.89
N SER A 93 -0.05 -10.50 6.36
CA SER A 93 0.88 -11.43 7.01
C SER A 93 1.29 -10.90 8.38
N ARG A 94 1.22 -11.75 9.41
CA ARG A 94 1.66 -11.39 10.77
C ARG A 94 3.13 -10.96 10.80
N ILE A 95 3.97 -11.55 9.95
CA ILE A 95 5.42 -11.24 9.92
C ILE A 95 5.62 -9.85 9.34
N ASP A 96 4.95 -9.55 8.22
CA ASP A 96 5.04 -8.26 7.55
C ASP A 96 4.36 -7.13 8.33
N ALA A 97 3.27 -7.42 9.05
CA ALA A 97 2.55 -6.46 9.88
C ALA A 97 3.41 -5.83 10.98
N ARG A 98 4.50 -6.50 11.39
CA ARG A 98 5.40 -6.00 12.44
C ARG A 98 6.04 -4.67 12.09
N VAL A 99 6.16 -4.29 10.82
CA VAL A 99 6.71 -2.96 10.47
C VAL A 99 5.85 -1.79 10.98
N PHE A 100 4.60 -2.07 11.36
CA PHE A 100 3.70 -1.11 11.98
C PHE A 100 3.73 -1.17 13.51
N ASP A 101 4.46 -2.12 14.11
CA ASP A 101 4.72 -2.16 15.55
C ASP A 101 5.75 -1.07 15.91
N GLY A 102 5.55 -0.39 17.03
CA GLY A 102 6.41 0.74 17.45
C GLY A 102 7.90 0.39 17.58
N ASP A 103 8.23 -0.87 17.91
CA ASP A 103 9.60 -1.33 18.15
C ASP A 103 10.36 -1.72 16.87
N HIS A 104 9.66 -1.92 15.75
CA HIS A 104 10.23 -2.41 14.49
C HIS A 104 10.10 -1.38 13.36
N GLY A 105 9.88 -0.12 13.73
CA GLY A 105 9.76 0.99 12.79
C GLY A 105 11.09 1.47 12.23
N TRP A 106 11.01 2.56 11.46
CA TRP A 106 12.15 3.17 10.79
C TRP A 106 13.29 3.61 11.71
N GLN A 107 12.99 3.95 12.98
CA GLN A 107 14.02 4.37 13.92
C GLN A 107 15.00 3.24 14.25
N SER A 108 14.53 2.01 14.43
CA SER A 108 15.39 0.85 14.71
C SER A 108 16.39 0.59 13.57
N LEU A 109 15.98 0.86 12.32
CA LEU A 109 16.87 0.79 11.15
C LEU A 109 17.92 1.90 11.17
N VAL A 110 17.53 3.14 11.50
CA VAL A 110 18.44 4.28 11.63
C VAL A 110 19.46 4.03 12.73
N ASP A 111 19.03 3.62 13.92
CA ASP A 111 19.89 3.33 15.06
C ASP A 111 20.89 2.22 14.73
N PHE A 112 20.45 1.18 14.02
CA PHE A 112 21.33 0.10 13.58
C PHE A 112 22.38 0.61 12.60
N ALA A 113 21.99 1.41 11.60
CA ALA A 113 22.94 1.96 10.64
C ALA A 113 23.96 2.89 11.32
N GLU A 114 23.53 3.74 12.24
CA GLU A 114 24.42 4.62 13.00
C GLU A 114 25.45 3.82 13.81
N ARG A 115 25.02 2.76 14.50
CA ARG A 115 25.93 1.84 15.24
C ARG A 115 26.97 1.16 14.34
N ASN A 116 26.70 1.06 13.04
CA ASN A 116 27.61 0.50 12.05
C ASN A 116 28.45 1.58 11.33
N GLY A 117 28.45 2.82 11.82
CA GLY A 117 29.35 3.88 11.38
C GLY A 117 28.81 4.81 10.29
N PHE A 118 27.52 4.73 9.96
CA PHE A 118 26.90 5.67 9.04
C PHE A 118 26.66 7.04 9.72
N PRO A 119 26.93 8.18 9.06
CA PRO A 119 26.70 9.49 9.65
C PRO A 119 25.22 9.77 9.92
N ALA A 120 24.88 10.19 11.13
CA ALA A 120 23.49 10.43 11.54
C ALA A 120 22.75 11.42 10.62
N GLU A 121 23.40 12.51 10.21
CA GLU A 121 22.79 13.51 9.32
C GLU A 121 22.42 12.93 7.94
N GLU A 122 23.26 12.04 7.40
CA GLU A 122 22.99 11.37 6.13
C GLU A 122 21.85 10.36 6.25
N LEU A 123 21.79 9.63 7.37
CA LEU A 123 20.68 8.69 7.65
C LEU A 123 19.34 9.41 7.74
N GLN A 124 19.28 10.57 8.39
CA GLN A 124 18.05 11.37 8.46
C GLN A 124 17.61 11.86 7.08
N LYS A 125 18.56 12.32 6.24
CA LYS A 125 18.28 12.70 4.84
C LYS A 125 17.81 11.49 4.01
N ALA A 126 18.43 10.33 4.19
CA ALA A 126 18.05 9.10 3.51
C ALA A 126 16.63 8.66 3.91
N LEU A 127 16.30 8.66 5.21
CA LEU A 127 14.96 8.33 5.69
C LEU A 127 13.90 9.29 5.14
N ALA A 128 14.14 10.61 5.24
CA ALA A 128 13.21 11.63 4.77
C ALA A 128 12.98 11.59 3.24
N SER A 129 13.92 11.02 2.48
CA SER A 129 13.79 10.81 1.04
C SER A 129 13.27 9.42 0.66
N HIS A 130 13.27 8.46 1.60
CA HIS A 130 12.91 7.06 1.34
C HIS A 130 11.42 6.93 0.97
N PRO A 131 11.06 6.42 -0.23
CA PRO A 131 9.67 6.29 -0.67
C PRO A 131 8.81 5.46 0.30
N GLY A 132 9.40 4.40 0.87
CA GLY A 132 8.77 3.57 1.88
C GLY A 132 8.33 4.33 3.14
N PHE A 133 9.08 5.36 3.53
CA PHE A 133 8.74 6.20 4.67
C PHE A 133 7.72 7.27 4.26
N LYS A 134 8.04 8.03 3.20
CA LYS A 134 7.24 9.17 2.73
C LYS A 134 5.81 8.82 2.33
N TYR A 135 5.62 7.65 1.73
CA TYR A 135 4.36 7.24 1.13
C TYR A 135 3.70 6.06 1.83
N SER A 136 4.11 5.81 3.08
CA SER A 136 3.46 4.86 3.98
C SER A 136 2.01 5.30 4.33
N PRO A 137 1.19 4.39 4.89
CA PRO A 137 -0.10 4.76 5.43
C PRO A 137 0.01 5.91 6.45
N GLN A 138 -0.87 6.90 6.36
CA GLN A 138 -0.88 8.05 7.30
C GLN A 138 -1.34 7.67 8.71
N LYS A 139 -2.06 6.56 8.82
CA LYS A 139 -2.54 6.01 10.09
C LYS A 139 -2.08 4.57 10.16
N MET A 140 -1.93 4.03 11.37
CA MET A 140 -1.69 2.61 11.54
C MET A 140 -2.92 1.83 11.03
N PRO A 141 -2.77 0.91 10.06
CA PRO A 141 -3.87 0.06 9.65
C PRO A 141 -4.30 -0.84 10.80
N VAL A 142 -5.60 -1.12 10.90
CA VAL A 142 -6.14 -2.13 11.81
C VAL A 142 -6.42 -3.37 10.96
N PHE A 143 -5.71 -4.46 11.27
CA PHE A 143 -5.80 -5.73 10.54
C PHE A 143 -6.78 -6.67 11.23
#